data_AF-A0A948CIM0-F1
#
_entry.id   AF-A0A948CIM0-F1
#
_cell.length_a   1.000
_cell.length_b   1.000
_cell.length_c   1.000
_cell.angle_alpha   90.00
_cell.angle_beta   90.00
_cell.angle_gamma   90.00
#
_symmetry.space_group_name_H-M   'P 1'
#
loop_
_entity.id
_entity.type
_entity.pdbx_description
1 polymer ?
#
loop_
_entity_poly.entity_id
_entity_poly.type
_entity_poly.pdbx_seq_one_letter_code
_entity_poly.pdbx_strand_id
1 'polypeptide(L)'
;MASFVPTSDDTLEDRRLYTEARQTTVACLDCLAEVGVKKNSEHHTAIQWSSSAQGSCPVLSRRGVPRARSVHAGCPRMEASIDAAAREGRIPLGAEDGY
;
A
#
# COMPACT_ATOMS: atom_id res chain seq x y z
N MET A 1 3.72 -2.72 -22.36
CA MET A 1 2.56 -3.32 -23.04
C MET A 1 1.95 -4.32 -22.07
N ALA A 2 0.76 -4.05 -21.51
CA ALA A 2 0.16 -4.93 -20.52
C ALA A 2 -0.34 -6.21 -21.24
N SER A 3 0.32 -7.34 -20.98
CA SER A 3 0.03 -8.60 -21.67
C SER A 3 -1.26 -9.27 -21.18
N PHE A 4 -1.79 -8.82 -20.04
CA PHE A 4 -3.02 -9.32 -19.42
C PHE A 4 -3.79 -8.13 -18.85
N VAL A 5 -4.77 -7.64 -19.62
CA VAL A 5 -5.75 -6.68 -19.13
C VAL A 5 -7.05 -7.46 -18.92
N PRO A 6 -7.49 -7.67 -17.66
CA PRO A 6 -8.76 -8.36 -17.41
C PRO A 6 -9.91 -7.54 -18.01
N THR A 7 -10.78 -8.22 -18.76
CA THR A 7 -11.96 -7.63 -19.41
C THR A 7 -13.28 -8.11 -18.81
N SER A 8 -13.25 -9.13 -17.95
CA SER A 8 -14.44 -9.60 -17.24
C SER A 8 -14.83 -8.60 -16.16
N ASP A 9 -16.10 -8.22 -16.14
CA ASP A 9 -16.65 -7.25 -15.19
C ASP A 9 -16.48 -7.72 -13.74
N ASP A 10 -16.76 -9.00 -13.50
CA ASP A 10 -16.58 -9.67 -12.20
C ASP A 10 -15.13 -9.58 -11.69
N THR A 11 -14.15 -9.82 -12.56
CA THR A 11 -12.73 -9.69 -12.21
C THR A 11 -12.32 -8.25 -11.92
N LEU A 12 -12.94 -7.27 -12.61
CA LEU A 12 -12.69 -5.86 -12.35
C LEU A 12 -13.32 -5.41 -11.02
N GLU A 13 -14.49 -5.92 -10.69
CA GLU A 13 -15.17 -5.67 -9.41
C GLU A 13 -14.39 -6.29 -8.25
N ASP A 14 -13.94 -7.54 -8.38
CA ASP A 14 -13.09 -8.19 -7.37
C ASP A 14 -11.80 -7.39 -7.12
N ARG A 15 -11.14 -6.91 -8.20
CA ARG A 15 -9.96 -6.06 -8.05
C ARG A 15 -10.31 -4.80 -7.26
N ARG A 16 -11.42 -4.14 -7.59
CA ARG A 16 -11.86 -2.94 -6.87
C ARG A 16 -12.10 -3.25 -5.40
N LEU A 17 -12.90 -4.27 -5.10
CA LEU A 17 -13.30 -4.63 -3.74
C LEU A 17 -12.10 -4.98 -2.86
N TYR A 18 -11.24 -5.88 -3.31
CA TYR A 18 -10.19 -6.43 -2.45
C TYR A 18 -8.90 -5.60 -2.47
N THR A 19 -8.61 -4.93 -3.58
CA THR A 19 -7.32 -4.23 -3.72
C THR A 19 -7.43 -2.71 -3.72
N GLU A 20 -8.53 -2.12 -4.17
CA GLU A 20 -8.62 -0.66 -4.33
C GLU A 20 -9.49 0.00 -3.25
N ALA A 21 -10.59 -0.65 -2.87
CA ALA A 21 -11.59 -0.11 -1.98
C ALA A 21 -11.06 0.08 -0.56
N ARG A 22 -11.56 1.14 0.09
CA ARG A 22 -11.29 1.47 1.50
C ARG A 22 -9.81 1.71 1.81
N GLN A 23 -9.02 2.00 0.79
CA GLN A 23 -7.67 2.52 0.98
C GLN A 23 -7.72 4.01 1.34
N THR A 24 -6.89 4.39 2.29
CA THR A 24 -6.60 5.78 2.62
C THR A 24 -5.22 6.13 2.10
N THR A 25 -5.11 7.25 1.37
CA THR A 25 -3.81 7.76 0.95
C THR A 25 -3.06 8.33 2.14
N VAL A 26 -1.82 7.87 2.36
CA VAL A 26 -0.93 8.35 3.40
C VAL A 26 0.38 8.82 2.76
N ALA A 27 0.80 10.03 3.12
CA ALA A 27 2.10 10.57 2.74
C ALA A 27 3.13 10.28 3.83
N CYS A 28 4.33 9.88 3.44
CA CYS A 28 5.46 9.78 4.35
C CYS A 28 5.86 11.17 4.85
N LEU A 29 5.98 11.36 6.17
CA LEU A 29 6.35 12.66 6.75
C LEU A 29 7.78 13.11 6.42
N ASP A 30 8.63 12.22 5.90
CA ASP A 30 10.05 12.49 5.64
C ASP A 30 10.38 12.66 4.16
N CYS A 31 9.80 11.83 3.29
CA CYS A 31 10.08 11.85 1.85
C CYS A 31 8.86 12.17 0.98
N LEU A 32 7.70 12.41 1.58
CA LEU A 32 6.44 12.77 0.92
C LEU A 32 5.95 11.76 -0.13
N ALA A 33 6.54 10.57 -0.22
CA ALA A 33 6.00 9.48 -1.02
C ALA A 33 4.58 9.16 -0.54
N GLU A 34 3.64 8.99 -1.47
CA GLU A 34 2.24 8.70 -1.19
C GLU A 34 1.92 7.23 -1.47
N VAL A 35 1.28 6.56 -0.52
CA VAL A 35 0.88 5.16 -0.63
C VAL A 35 -0.58 4.97 -0.26
N GLY A 36 -1.21 3.96 -0.85
CA GLY A 36 -2.52 3.49 -0.44
C GLY A 36 -2.39 2.58 0.80
N VAL A 37 -3.16 2.84 1.84
CA VAL A 37 -3.09 2.08 3.09
C VAL A 37 -4.48 1.59 3.48
N LYS A 38 -4.59 0.30 3.77
CA LYS A 38 -5.81 -0.32 4.26
C LYS A 38 -5.50 -1.11 5.52
N LYS A 39 -6.19 -0.80 6.61
CA LYS A 39 -5.98 -1.46 7.90
C LYS A 39 -7.11 -2.46 8.16
N ASN A 40 -6.83 -3.72 7.84
CA ASN A 40 -7.78 -4.82 7.96
C ASN A 40 -7.98 -5.23 9.43
N SER A 41 -6.96 -5.05 10.27
CA SER A 41 -7.05 -5.23 11.72
C SER A 41 -6.02 -4.36 12.44
N GLU A 42 -6.00 -4.38 13.78
CA GLU A 42 -4.97 -3.67 14.57
C GLU A 42 -3.55 -4.07 14.16
N HIS A 43 -3.34 -5.34 13.80
CA HIS A 43 -2.03 -5.88 13.43
C HIS A 43 -1.84 -6.05 11.92
N HIS A 44 -2.91 -6.07 11.11
CA HIS A 44 -2.82 -6.29 9.67
C HIS A 44 -3.05 -5.00 8.89
N THR A 45 -1.99 -4.58 8.18
CA THR A 45 -2.00 -3.38 7.33
C THR A 45 -1.51 -3.75 5.94
N ALA A 46 -2.35 -3.53 4.93
CA ALA A 46 -1.96 -3.61 3.53
C ALA A 46 -1.46 -2.24 3.08
N ILE A 47 -0.29 -2.22 2.44
CA ILE A 47 0.35 -0.99 1.93
C ILE A 47 0.60 -1.18 0.43
N GLN A 48 -0.02 -0.34 -0.39
CA GLN A 48 0.15 -0.34 -1.83
C GLN A 48 1.13 0.73 -2.26
N TRP A 49 2.21 0.28 -2.89
CA TRP A 49 3.26 1.13 -3.41
C TRP A 49 3.15 1.25 -4.94
N SER A 50 2.84 2.45 -5.42
CA SER A 50 2.96 2.76 -6.85
C SER A 50 4.43 2.87 -7.27
N SER A 51 4.70 2.77 -8.57
CA SER A 51 6.05 2.98 -9.10
C SER A 51 6.60 4.38 -8.80
N SER A 52 5.75 5.40 -8.84
CA SER A 52 6.11 6.78 -8.48
C SER A 52 6.47 6.92 -7.00
N ALA A 53 5.71 6.30 -6.10
CA ALA A 53 6.00 6.29 -4.66
C ALA A 53 7.31 5.57 -4.34
N GLN A 54 7.57 4.44 -5.02
CA GLN A 54 8.84 3.71 -4.89
C GLN A 54 10.03 4.54 -5.37
N GLY A 55 9.89 5.25 -6.49
CA GLY A 55 10.92 6.16 -7.00
C GLY A 55 11.18 7.37 -6.11
N SER A 56 10.13 7.90 -5.47
CA SER A 56 10.21 9.07 -4.59
C SER A 56 10.82 8.73 -3.21
N CYS A 57 10.65 7.49 -2.74
CA CYS A 57 11.19 7.07 -1.46
C CYS A 57 12.68 6.73 -1.57
N PRO A 58 13.60 7.45 -0.88
CA PRO A 58 15.04 7.20 -0.97
C PRO A 58 15.46 5.83 -0.42
N VAL A 59 14.69 5.24 0.49
CA VAL A 59 14.95 3.89 1.02
C VAL A 59 14.65 2.82 -0.02
N LEU A 60 13.56 3.00 -0.78
CA LEU A 60 13.11 2.02 -1.78
C LEU A 60 13.84 2.21 -3.10
N SER A 61 14.06 3.45 -3.55
CA SER A 61 14.76 3.73 -4.82
C SER A 61 16.22 3.27 -4.84
N ARG A 62 16.87 3.22 -3.66
CA ARG A 62 18.23 2.68 -3.52
C ARG A 62 18.30 1.16 -3.49
N ARG A 63 17.16 0.48 -3.30
CA ARG A 63 17.09 -0.97 -3.40
C ARG A 63 17.00 -1.30 -4.88
N GLY A 64 18.12 -1.73 -5.45
CA GLY A 64 18.17 -2.22 -6.82
C GLY A 64 17.26 -3.43 -7.06
N VAL A 65 17.38 -4.06 -8.23
CA VAL A 65 16.52 -5.19 -8.61
C VAL A 65 16.57 -6.30 -7.55
N PRO A 66 15.40 -6.73 -7.03
CA PRO A 66 15.31 -7.83 -6.07
C PRO A 66 16.06 -9.06 -6.55
N ARG A 67 16.88 -9.66 -5.68
CA ARG A 67 17.36 -11.03 -5.90
C ARG A 67 16.26 -11.98 -5.45
N ALA A 68 16.16 -13.16 -6.04
CA ALA A 68 15.04 -14.10 -5.86
C ALA A 68 14.69 -14.51 -4.41
N ARG A 69 15.47 -14.12 -3.39
CA ARG A 69 15.24 -14.43 -1.97
C ARG A 69 15.33 -13.21 -1.04
N SER A 70 15.26 -11.97 -1.55
CA SER A 70 15.27 -10.80 -0.68
C SER A 70 13.91 -10.59 -0.02
N VAL A 71 13.89 -10.62 1.31
CA VAL A 71 12.74 -10.13 2.10
C VAL A 71 12.80 -8.61 2.12
N HIS A 72 11.79 -7.95 1.56
CA HIS A 72 11.72 -6.50 1.52
C HIS A 72 10.90 -6.00 2.70
N ALA A 73 11.58 -5.57 3.77
CA ALA A 73 10.94 -4.74 4.79
C ALA A 73 10.44 -3.42 4.17
N GLY A 74 9.41 -2.78 4.69
CA GLY A 74 8.93 -1.49 4.20
C GLY A 74 9.96 -0.36 4.33
N CYS A 75 9.51 0.86 4.04
CA CYS A 75 10.21 2.05 4.51
C CYS A 75 9.81 2.27 5.98
N PRO A 76 10.74 2.21 6.95
CA PRO A 76 10.37 2.33 8.37
C PRO A 76 9.77 3.69 8.71
N ARG A 77 10.16 4.75 7.97
CA ARG A 77 9.56 6.09 8.11
C ARG A 77 8.12 6.14 7.60
N MET A 78 7.82 5.38 6.55
CA MET A 78 6.44 5.24 6.07
C MET A 78 5.60 4.50 7.12
N GLU A 79 6.11 3.39 7.66
CA GLU A 79 5.42 2.62 8.71
C GLU A 79 5.10 3.52 9.92
N ALA A 80 6.06 4.31 10.40
CA ALA A 80 5.81 5.29 11.46
C ALA A 80 4.76 6.35 11.10
N SER A 81 4.72 6.80 9.84
CA SER A 81 3.72 7.77 9.36
C SER A 81 2.31 7.14 9.34
N ILE A 82 2.23 5.86 8.97
CA ILE A 82 1.00 5.07 8.98
C ILE A 82 0.50 4.84 10.41
N ASP A 83 1.39 4.48 11.33
CA ASP A 83 1.06 4.33 12.76
C ASP A 83 0.53 5.63 13.36
N ALA A 84 1.14 6.77 13.03
CA ALA A 84 0.65 8.08 13.45
C ALA A 84 -0.77 8.34 12.89
N ALA A 85 -0.95 8.18 11.58
CA ALA A 85 -2.24 8.37 10.94
C ALA A 85 -3.34 7.43 11.48
N ALA A 86 -2.99 6.19 11.84
CA ALA A 86 -3.91 5.25 12.47
C ALA A 86 -4.29 5.69 13.90
N ARG A 87 -3.32 6.14 14.71
CA ARG A 87 -3.56 6.67 16.07
C ARG A 87 -4.42 7.94 16.05
N GLU A 88 -4.26 8.76 15.02
CA GLU A 88 -5.04 9.98 14.80
C GLU A 88 -6.44 9.69 14.22
N GLY A 89 -6.78 8.41 13.96
CA GLY A 89 -8.07 8.01 13.41
C GLY A 89 -8.27 8.36 11.93
N ARG A 90 -7.20 8.72 11.20
CA ARG A 90 -7.26 9.03 9.77
C ARG A 90 -7.37 7.78 8.90
N ILE A 91 -6.92 6.64 9.41
CA ILE A 91 -7.02 5.34 8.72
C ILE A 91 -8.11 4.52 9.45
N PRO A 92 -9.21 4.17 8.78
CA PRO A 92 -10.25 3.36 9.39
C PRO A 92 -9.71 1.96 9.73
N LEU A 93 -9.97 1.49 10.95
CA LEU A 93 -9.66 0.13 11.40
C LEU A 93 -10.80 -0.82 11.02
N GLY A 94 -10.45 -2.05 10.64
CA GLY A 94 -11.44 -3.10 10.40
C GLY A 94 -12.16 -2.91 9.09
N ALA A 95 -11.43 -2.65 8.00
CA ALA A 95 -11.99 -2.75 6.66
C ALA A 95 -12.37 -4.21 6.38
N GLU A 96 -13.55 -4.63 6.85
CA GLU A 96 -14.12 -5.95 6.65
C GLU A 96 -14.55 -6.11 5.20
N ASP A 97 -13.81 -6.89 4.41
CA ASP A 97 -14.12 -7.09 2.98
C ASP A 97 -15.38 -7.94 2.72
N GLY A 98 -16.22 -8.15 3.74
CA GLY A 98 -17.56 -8.73 3.61
C GLY A 98 -17.56 -10.22 3.28
N TYR A 99 -16.74 -11.02 3.96
CA TYR A 99 -16.81 -12.48 3.91
C TYR A 99 -17.40 -13.05 5.21
#